data_AF-A0A1Q6CN10-F1
#
_entry.id   AF-A0A1Q6CN10-F1
#
_cell.length_a   1.000
_cell.length_b   1.000
_cell.length_c   1.000
_cell.angle_alpha   90.00
_cell.angle_beta   90.00
_cell.angle_gamma   90.00
#
_symmetry.space_group_name_H-M   'P 1'
#
loop_
_entity.id
_entity.type
_entity.pdbx_description
1 polymer ?
#
loop_
_entity_poly.entity_id
_entity_poly.type
_entity_poly.pdbx_seq_one_letter_code
_entity_poly.pdbx_strand_id
1 'polypeptide(L)'
;MKTLKKLAVISTLLFTTSAFAHGDGHSEVDKKKILQAAQTSAKTLTFKDKGMSVGKLDGSWNKVAKDSFKFVEETKEAIIVKAMNNENNQTIYFKISKAGKVLDVKDESSFKDYHGHSH
;
A
#
# COMPACT_ATOMS: atom_id res chain seq x y z
N MET A 1 8.41 55.67 27.32
CA MET A 1 7.14 55.45 28.07
C MET A 1 6.02 55.86 27.12
N LYS A 2 5.01 55.08 26.71
CA LYS A 2 4.42 53.83 27.16
C LYS A 2 3.59 53.26 25.97
N THR A 3 3.83 51.99 25.63
CA THR A 3 2.85 50.91 25.32
C THR A 3 1.78 51.13 24.24
N LEU A 4 1.83 50.42 23.09
CA LEU A 4 1.12 49.15 22.77
C LEU A 4 -0.40 49.35 22.56
N LYS A 5 -1.09 48.86 21.51
CA LYS A 5 -1.09 47.49 20.93
C LYS A 5 -1.68 47.50 19.50
N LYS A 6 -0.97 46.94 18.52
CA LYS A 6 -1.59 46.39 17.31
C LYS A 6 -2.03 44.97 17.66
N LEU A 7 -3.34 44.72 17.66
CA LEU A 7 -3.92 43.41 17.93
C LEU A 7 -3.78 42.56 16.66
N ALA A 8 -2.72 41.78 16.55
CA ALA A 8 -2.61 40.73 15.55
C ALA A 8 -3.36 39.50 16.10
N VAL A 9 -4.58 39.28 15.64
CA VAL A 9 -5.32 38.04 15.92
C VAL A 9 -4.72 36.94 15.03
N ILE A 10 -3.81 36.16 15.59
CA ILE A 10 -3.35 34.91 14.98
C ILE A 10 -4.47 33.89 15.20
N SER A 11 -5.28 33.69 14.17
CA SER A 11 -6.24 32.58 14.14
C SER A 11 -5.46 31.29 13.90
N THR A 12 -5.04 30.62 14.97
CA THR A 12 -4.55 29.24 14.91
C THR A 12 -5.73 28.34 14.54
N LEU A 13 -5.86 28.04 13.25
CA LEU A 13 -6.64 26.90 12.78
C LEU A 13 -5.97 25.64 13.31
N LEU A 14 -6.46 25.15 14.46
CA LEU A 14 -6.15 23.82 14.93
C LEU A 14 -6.87 22.84 13.99
N PHE A 15 -6.16 22.38 12.97
CA PHE A 15 -6.55 21.17 12.25
C PHE A 15 -6.41 20.02 13.25
N THR A 16 -7.51 19.68 13.92
CA THR A 16 -7.59 18.41 14.64
C THR A 16 -7.63 17.32 13.58
N THR A 17 -6.46 16.83 13.18
CA THR A 17 -6.40 15.56 12.48
C THR A 17 -6.95 14.53 13.45
N SER A 18 -8.08 13.92 13.10
CA SER A 18 -8.64 12.78 13.82
C SER A 18 -7.56 11.70 13.83
N ALA A 19 -6.82 11.59 14.92
CA ALA A 19 -6.00 10.43 15.18
C ALA A 19 -6.97 9.26 15.34
N PHE A 20 -7.03 8.41 14.30
CA PHE A 20 -7.75 7.14 14.38
C PHE A 20 -7.10 6.33 15.51
N ALA A 21 -7.74 6.33 16.67
CA ALA A 21 -7.41 5.41 17.74
C ALA A 21 -7.64 4.00 17.19
N HIS A 22 -6.58 3.18 17.21
CA HIS A 22 -6.62 1.81 16.72
C HIS A 22 -7.57 1.04 17.64
N GLY A 23 -8.76 0.69 17.14
CA GLY A 23 -9.63 -0.26 17.82
C GLY A 23 -8.90 -1.58 17.91
N ASP A 24 -8.51 -1.94 19.12
CA ASP A 24 -8.10 -3.29 19.47
C ASP A 24 -9.28 -4.23 19.19
N GLY A 25 -9.07 -5.11 18.22
CA GLY A 25 -10.10 -5.96 17.68
C GLY A 25 -9.54 -6.59 16.42
N HIS A 26 -9.15 -7.86 16.52
CA HIS A 26 -8.87 -8.74 15.38
C HIS A 26 -10.12 -8.85 14.51
N SER A 27 -10.46 -7.77 13.81
CA SER A 27 -11.44 -7.75 12.76
C SER A 27 -10.91 -8.71 11.69
N GLU A 28 -11.75 -9.65 11.30
CA GLU A 28 -11.46 -10.56 10.22
C GLU A 28 -10.89 -9.79 9.03
N VAL A 29 -9.81 -10.32 8.45
CA VAL A 29 -9.16 -9.71 7.30
C VAL A 29 -10.18 -9.51 6.19
N ASP A 30 -10.45 -8.26 5.83
CA ASP A 30 -11.31 -7.94 4.69
C ASP A 30 -10.56 -8.25 3.39
N LYS A 31 -10.74 -9.48 2.89
CA LYS A 31 -10.11 -9.96 1.65
C LYS A 31 -10.41 -9.05 0.44
N LYS A 32 -11.60 -8.46 0.37
CA LYS A 32 -11.96 -7.56 -0.73
C LYS A 32 -11.11 -6.28 -0.67
N LYS A 33 -10.95 -5.71 0.53
CA LYS A 33 -10.08 -4.56 0.77
C LYS A 33 -8.62 -4.85 0.40
N ILE A 34 -8.11 -6.03 0.75
CA ILE A 34 -6.73 -6.43 0.41
C ILE A 34 -6.52 -6.51 -1.10
N LEU A 35 -7.40 -7.19 -1.84
CA LEU A 35 -7.28 -7.28 -3.30
C LEU A 35 -7.41 -5.92 -3.97
N GLN A 36 -8.31 -5.06 -3.48
CA GLN A 36 -8.46 -3.70 -3.99
C GLN A 36 -7.18 -2.87 -3.74
N ALA A 37 -6.57 -2.99 -2.57
CA ALA A 37 -5.31 -2.32 -2.26
C ALA A 37 -4.18 -2.76 -3.22
N ALA A 38 -4.06 -4.06 -3.50
CA ALA A 38 -3.11 -4.58 -4.47
C ALA A 38 -3.34 -3.99 -5.88
N GLN A 39 -4.59 -4.01 -6.36
CA GLN A 39 -4.94 -3.48 -7.67
C GLN A 39 -4.69 -1.97 -7.78
N THR A 40 -5.10 -1.20 -6.77
CA THR A 40 -4.86 0.25 -6.74
C THR A 40 -3.37 0.56 -6.69
N SER A 41 -2.57 -0.23 -5.97
CA SER A 41 -1.12 -0.08 -5.93
C SER A 41 -0.50 -0.33 -7.30
N ALA A 42 -0.88 -1.42 -7.98
CA ALA A 42 -0.40 -1.71 -9.34
C ALA A 42 -0.65 -0.54 -10.30
N LYS A 43 -1.88 -0.01 -10.30
CA LYS A 43 -2.25 1.18 -11.10
C LYS A 43 -1.42 2.40 -10.72
N THR A 44 -1.27 2.68 -9.42
CA THR A 44 -0.52 3.84 -8.93
C THR A 44 0.94 3.79 -9.37
N LEU A 45 1.55 2.61 -9.32
CA LEU A 45 2.95 2.40 -9.69
C LEU A 45 3.20 2.58 -11.20
N THR A 46 2.15 2.54 -12.04
CA THR A 46 2.30 2.89 -13.47
C THR A 46 2.57 4.37 -13.71
N PHE A 47 2.11 5.23 -12.80
CA PHE A 47 2.28 6.68 -12.92
C PHE A 47 3.60 7.13 -12.33
N LYS A 48 3.97 6.59 -11.17
CA LYS A 48 5.21 6.94 -10.47
C LYS A 48 5.68 5.83 -9.53
N ASP A 49 6.98 5.80 -9.31
CA ASP A 49 7.56 5.08 -8.18
C ASP A 49 7.05 5.68 -6.85
N LYS A 50 6.81 4.80 -5.88
CA LYS A 50 6.35 5.11 -4.51
C LYS A 50 7.32 4.60 -3.44
N GLY A 51 8.57 4.32 -3.82
CA GLY A 51 9.55 3.71 -2.93
C GLY A 51 9.27 2.22 -2.68
N MET A 52 8.61 1.56 -3.64
CA MET A 52 8.41 0.12 -3.61
C MET A 52 9.60 -0.57 -4.27
N SER A 53 9.92 -1.80 -3.87
CA SER A 53 11.09 -2.51 -4.42
C SER A 53 11.03 -2.69 -5.95
N VAL A 54 9.82 -2.87 -6.50
CA VAL A 54 9.60 -3.01 -7.95
C VAL A 54 9.76 -1.70 -8.73
N GLY A 55 9.85 -0.57 -8.05
CA GLY A 55 9.91 0.76 -8.66
C GLY A 55 8.64 1.15 -9.42
N LYS A 56 8.81 1.92 -10.50
CA LYS A 56 7.72 2.30 -11.41
C LYS A 56 7.39 1.12 -12.34
N LEU A 57 6.11 0.78 -12.43
CA LEU A 57 5.60 -0.21 -13.38
C LEU A 57 5.32 0.43 -14.76
N ASP A 58 5.31 -0.39 -15.81
CA ASP A 58 4.90 0.07 -17.13
C ASP A 58 3.36 0.22 -17.22
N GLY A 59 2.87 0.87 -18.29
CA GLY A 59 1.46 1.22 -18.44
C GLY A 59 0.49 0.03 -18.56
N SER A 60 0.96 -1.15 -18.95
CA SER A 60 0.11 -2.35 -19.07
C SER A 60 -0.53 -2.76 -17.73
N TRP A 61 0.15 -2.47 -16.62
CA TRP A 61 -0.35 -2.74 -15.26
C TRP A 61 -1.63 -1.98 -14.89
N ASN A 62 -1.96 -0.91 -15.62
CA ASN A 62 -3.21 -0.17 -15.39
C ASN A 62 -4.46 -0.98 -15.80
N LYS A 63 -4.29 -1.96 -16.70
CA LYS A 63 -5.37 -2.76 -17.30
C LYS A 63 -5.51 -4.16 -16.70
N VAL A 64 -4.59 -4.56 -15.81
CA VAL A 64 -4.61 -5.90 -15.21
C VAL A 64 -5.92 -6.13 -14.46
N ALA A 65 -6.62 -7.19 -14.84
CA ALA A 65 -7.93 -7.54 -14.31
C ALA A 65 -7.84 -7.94 -12.83
N LYS A 66 -8.93 -7.71 -12.09
CA LYS A 66 -9.00 -8.05 -10.66
C LYS A 66 -8.73 -9.53 -10.40
N ASP A 67 -9.18 -10.41 -11.29
CA ASP A 67 -9.04 -11.86 -11.14
C ASP A 67 -7.59 -12.36 -11.34
N SER A 68 -6.71 -11.50 -11.86
CA SER A 68 -5.27 -11.75 -11.91
C SER A 68 -4.59 -11.59 -10.56
N PHE A 69 -5.26 -10.99 -9.56
CA PHE A 69 -4.75 -10.80 -8.20
C PHE A 69 -5.25 -11.93 -7.29
N LYS A 70 -4.32 -12.70 -6.73
CA LYS A 70 -4.62 -13.90 -5.95
C LYS A 70 -3.88 -13.88 -4.61
N PHE A 71 -4.58 -14.21 -3.54
CA PHE A 71 -3.94 -14.50 -2.25
C PHE A 71 -3.03 -15.71 -2.41
N VAL A 72 -1.80 -15.60 -1.90
CA VAL A 72 -0.86 -16.73 -1.89
C VAL A 72 -0.44 -17.12 -0.48
N GLU A 73 -0.41 -16.17 0.46
CA GLU A 73 0.03 -16.43 1.83
C GLU A 73 -0.58 -15.44 2.80
N GLU A 74 -0.90 -15.89 4.01
CA GLU A 74 -1.20 -15.04 5.16
C GLU A 74 -0.21 -15.36 6.28
N THR A 75 0.50 -14.33 6.74
CA THR A 75 1.44 -14.39 7.87
C THR A 75 0.81 -13.74 9.10
N LYS A 76 1.54 -13.75 10.23
CA LYS A 76 1.11 -13.04 11.43
C LYS A 76 0.88 -11.55 11.18
N GLU A 77 1.73 -10.92 10.35
CA GLU A 77 1.81 -9.45 10.21
C GLU A 77 1.21 -8.94 8.89
N ALA A 78 1.23 -9.76 7.84
CA ALA A 78 0.91 -9.34 6.48
C ALA A 78 0.31 -10.46 5.64
N ILE A 79 -0.28 -10.07 4.53
CA ILE A 79 -0.86 -10.91 3.50
C ILE A 79 -0.09 -10.68 2.22
N ILE A 80 0.24 -11.77 1.54
CA ILE A 80 0.90 -11.73 0.25
C ILE A 80 -0.13 -11.98 -0.85
N VAL A 81 -0.20 -11.04 -1.79
CA VAL A 81 -1.00 -11.16 -3.00
C VAL A 81 -0.07 -11.25 -4.20
N LYS A 82 -0.25 -12.26 -5.05
CA LYS A 82 0.41 -12.40 -6.34
C LYS A 82 -0.45 -11.80 -7.43
N ALA A 83 0.16 -11.08 -8.36
CA ALA A 83 -0.50 -10.66 -9.60
C ALA A 83 0.36 -11.00 -10.82
N MET A 84 -0.30 -11.45 -11.88
CA MET A 84 0.32 -11.72 -13.18
C MET A 84 -0.25 -10.78 -14.23
N ASN A 85 0.65 -10.14 -14.97
CA ASN A 85 0.32 -9.36 -16.14
C ASN A 85 0.64 -10.19 -17.39
N ASN A 86 -0.41 -10.60 -18.10
CA ASN A 86 -0.27 -11.45 -19.29
C ASN A 86 0.23 -10.69 -20.52
N GLU A 87 0.16 -9.35 -20.54
CA GLU A 87 0.65 -8.56 -21.68
C GLU A 87 2.18 -8.59 -21.77
N ASN A 88 2.87 -8.63 -20.62
CA ASN A 88 4.33 -8.57 -20.54
C ASN A 88 4.94 -9.79 -19.80
N ASN A 89 4.14 -10.80 -19.47
CA ASN A 89 4.51 -11.99 -18.69
C ASN A 89 5.19 -11.67 -17.35
N GLN A 90 4.90 -10.51 -16.75
CA GLN A 90 5.49 -10.11 -15.48
C GLN A 90 4.62 -10.57 -14.31
N THR A 91 5.25 -11.19 -13.32
CA THR A 91 4.65 -11.51 -12.02
C THR A 91 5.21 -10.58 -10.95
N ILE A 92 4.33 -10.00 -10.12
CA ILE A 92 4.71 -9.21 -8.95
C ILE A 92 3.94 -9.66 -7.70
N TYR A 93 4.52 -9.35 -6.54
CA TYR A 93 4.04 -9.74 -5.22
C TYR A 93 3.84 -8.50 -4.37
N PHE A 94 2.66 -8.39 -3.75
CA PHE A 94 2.29 -7.31 -2.85
C PHE A 94 2.32 -7.84 -1.42
N LYS A 95 3.13 -7.21 -0.56
CA LYS A 95 3.05 -7.40 0.89
C LYS A 95 2.09 -6.36 1.46
N ILE A 96 0.98 -6.79 2.04
CA ILE A 96 -0.09 -5.91 2.51
C ILE A 96 -0.38 -6.20 3.99
N SER A 97 -0.41 -5.17 4.84
CA SER A 97 -0.77 -5.36 6.25
C SER A 97 -2.22 -5.87 6.39
N LYS A 98 -2.55 -6.50 7.52
CA LYS A 98 -3.94 -6.92 7.81
C LYS A 98 -4.96 -5.78 7.80
N ALA A 99 -4.51 -4.54 7.97
CA ALA A 99 -5.34 -3.33 7.85
C ALA A 99 -5.56 -2.87 6.39
N GLY A 100 -4.90 -3.47 5.40
CA GLY A 100 -4.99 -3.14 3.97
C GLY A 100 -3.98 -2.10 3.48
N LYS A 101 -2.92 -1.82 4.23
CA LYS A 101 -1.83 -0.95 3.78
C LYS A 101 -0.83 -1.76 2.96
N VAL A 102 -0.55 -1.37 1.72
CA VAL A 102 0.54 -1.96 0.94
C VAL A 102 1.87 -1.52 1.56
N LEU A 103 2.67 -2.50 1.98
CA LEU A 103 3.94 -2.32 2.68
C LEU A 103 5.12 -2.34 1.71
N ASP A 104 5.08 -3.22 0.72
CA ASP A 104 6.09 -3.34 -0.34
C ASP A 104 5.50 -4.05 -1.56
N VAL A 105 6.13 -3.87 -2.72
CA VAL A 105 5.83 -4.60 -3.95
C VAL A 105 7.14 -5.06 -4.57
N LYS A 106 7.26 -6.35 -4.86
CA LYS A 106 8.47 -6.98 -5.40
C LYS A 106 8.16 -7.70 -6.71
N ASP A 107 9.12 -7.73 -7.62
CA ASP A 107 9.12 -8.70 -8.72
C ASP A 107 9.33 -10.13 -8.20
N GLU A 108 9.15 -11.11 -9.07
CA GLU A 108 9.26 -12.53 -8.72
C GLU A 108 10.66 -12.95 -8.24
N SER A 109 11.73 -12.45 -8.85
CA SER A 109 13.11 -12.73 -8.42
C SER A 109 13.36 -12.18 -7.01
N SER A 110 13.12 -10.89 -6.81
CA SER A 110 13.28 -10.20 -5.53
C SER A 110 12.42 -10.81 -4.42
N PHE A 111 11.23 -11.32 -4.76
CA PHE A 111 10.38 -12.04 -3.81
C PHE A 111 10.99 -13.37 -3.39
N LYS A 112 11.46 -14.19 -4.35
CA LYS A 112 12.06 -15.51 -4.09
C LYS A 112 13.35 -15.39 -3.27
N ASP A 113 14.18 -14.41 -3.55
CA ASP A 113 15.43 -14.21 -2.81
C ASP A 113 15.17 -13.87 -1.34
N TYR A 114 14.10 -13.13 -1.03
CA TYR A 114 13.79 -12.76 0.35
C TYR A 114 12.92 -13.80 1.08
N HIS A 115 11.92 -14.39 0.41
CA HIS A 115 10.98 -15.34 1.01
C HIS A 115 11.45 -16.79 0.91
N GLY A 116 12.25 -17.16 -0.10
CA GLY A 116 12.73 -18.52 -0.31
C GLY A 116 13.79 -19.00 0.70
N HIS A 117 14.42 -18.08 1.44
CA HIS A 117 15.31 -18.41 2.55
C HIS A 117 14.58 -18.58 3.89
N SER A 118 13.27 -18.32 3.95
CA SER A 118 12.48 -18.30 5.19
C SER A 118 11.62 -19.55 5.42
N HIS A 119 11.81 -20.61 4.62
CA HIS A 119 11.07 -21.87 4.72
C HIS A 119 11.99 -23.08 4.88
#